data_AF-A0A5E4NLH9-F1
#
_entry.id   AF-A0A5E4NLH9-F1
#
_cell.length_a   1.000
_cell.length_b   1.000
_cell.length_c   1.000
_cell.angle_alpha   90.00
_cell.angle_beta   90.00
_cell.angle_gamma   90.00
#
_symmetry.space_group_name_H-M   'P 1'
#
loop_
_entity.id
_entity.type
_entity.pdbx_description
1 polymer ?
#
loop_
_entity_poly.entity_id
_entity_poly.type
_entity_poly.pdbx_seq_one_letter_code
_entity_poly.pdbx_strand_id
1 'polypeptide(L)'
;MATQEVDNILAKEELVDFSIYYLDLVECPLDPNHKLRRHRLPNHLMKCKKSFPNKIKCPYGHYFYTEKDEMANHLQICSYKPKISRVEVKPIQKSKNINYNYDVDNYECQEPYWD
;
A
#
# COMPACT_ATOMS: atom_id res chain seq x y z
N MET A 1 -39.13 -13.80 -36.39
CA MET A 1 -37.75 -14.27 -36.15
C MET A 1 -36.93 -13.06 -35.74
N ALA A 2 -36.24 -13.18 -34.60
CA ALA A 2 -35.69 -12.12 -33.79
C ALA A 2 -34.44 -11.48 -34.43
N THR A 3 -34.46 -10.17 -34.62
CA THR A 3 -33.25 -9.34 -34.85
C THR A 3 -33.38 -8.00 -34.13
N GLN A 4 -33.99 -8.02 -32.94
CA GLN A 4 -33.70 -7.03 -31.90
C GLN A 4 -32.58 -7.65 -31.06
N GLU A 5 -31.63 -6.85 -30.58
CA GLU A 5 -30.50 -7.24 -29.68
C GLU A 5 -29.11 -7.46 -30.31
N VAL A 6 -28.73 -6.74 -31.37
CA VAL A 6 -27.28 -6.58 -31.70
C VAL A 6 -26.76 -5.14 -31.53
N ASP A 7 -27.63 -4.17 -31.25
CA ASP A 7 -27.25 -2.76 -31.11
C ASP A 7 -26.97 -2.32 -29.67
N ASN A 8 -26.84 -3.26 -28.72
CA ASN A 8 -26.72 -2.96 -27.28
C ASN A 8 -25.54 -3.64 -26.57
N ILE A 9 -24.49 -4.00 -27.32
CA ILE A 9 -23.19 -4.42 -26.76
C ILE A 9 -22.08 -3.54 -27.36
N LEU A 10 -22.32 -2.23 -27.45
CA LEU A 10 -21.24 -1.23 -27.41
C LEU A 10 -21.15 -0.73 -25.97
N ALA A 11 -21.02 -1.69 -25.06
CA ALA A 11 -20.85 -1.45 -23.64
C ALA A 11 -19.50 -0.78 -23.43
N LYS A 12 -19.52 0.54 -23.25
CA LYS A 12 -18.61 1.34 -22.42
C LYS A 12 -17.30 0.61 -22.03
N GLU A 13 -16.42 0.40 -23.00
CA GLU A 13 -15.02 0.14 -22.68
C GLU A 13 -14.43 1.50 -22.31
N GLU A 14 -14.54 1.87 -21.03
CA GLU A 14 -13.65 2.88 -20.48
C GLU A 14 -12.24 2.34 -20.65
N LEU A 15 -11.52 2.87 -21.65
CA LEU A 15 -10.07 2.74 -21.76
C LEU A 15 -9.48 3.32 -20.48
N VAL A 16 -9.28 2.47 -19.47
CA VAL A 16 -8.51 2.79 -18.29
C VAL A 16 -7.07 2.92 -18.78
N ASP A 17 -6.63 4.16 -18.99
CA ASP A 17 -5.26 4.42 -19.37
C ASP A 17 -4.32 4.04 -18.22
N PHE A 18 -3.85 2.80 -18.23
CA PHE A 18 -2.88 2.33 -17.25
C PHE A 18 -1.52 3.03 -17.39
N SER A 19 -1.28 3.83 -18.45
CA SER A 19 -0.03 4.59 -18.62
C SER A 19 0.25 5.53 -17.46
N ILE A 20 -0.80 6.02 -16.77
CA ILE A 20 -0.68 6.81 -15.53
C ILE A 20 0.04 6.05 -14.41
N TYR A 21 -0.06 4.71 -14.37
CA TYR A 21 0.64 3.88 -13.38
C TYR A 21 2.07 3.52 -13.79
N TYR A 22 2.39 3.52 -15.09
CA TYR A 22 3.69 3.10 -15.60
C TYR A 22 4.71 4.23 -15.78
N LEU A 23 4.24 5.48 -15.90
CA LEU A 23 5.07 6.67 -16.09
C LEU A 23 5.31 7.47 -14.80
N ASP A 24 4.68 7.10 -13.69
CA ASP A 24 4.79 7.83 -12.42
C ASP A 24 6.22 7.75 -11.86
N LEU A 25 6.97 8.85 -12.04
CA LEU A 25 8.29 9.06 -11.45
C LEU A 25 8.09 9.62 -10.04
N VAL A 26 8.57 8.89 -9.05
CA VAL A 26 8.55 9.28 -7.65
C VAL A 26 9.95 9.65 -7.19
N GLU A 27 10.01 10.63 -6.30
CA GLU A 27 11.25 11.03 -5.65
C GLU A 27 11.58 10.06 -4.50
N CYS A 28 12.86 9.75 -4.32
CA CYS A 28 13.29 8.94 -3.21
C CYS A 28 13.15 9.75 -1.92
N PRO A 29 12.49 9.20 -0.89
CA PRO A 29 12.31 9.91 0.37
C PRO A 29 13.59 9.99 1.21
N LEU A 30 14.66 9.27 0.83
CA LEU A 30 15.98 9.37 1.46
C LEU A 30 16.86 10.42 0.79
N ASP A 31 16.65 10.71 -0.49
CA ASP A 31 17.47 11.65 -1.27
C ASP A 31 16.63 12.26 -2.41
N PRO A 32 16.33 13.57 -2.37
CA PRO A 32 15.50 14.23 -3.38
C PRO A 32 16.12 14.23 -4.78
N ASN A 33 17.43 13.94 -4.93
CA ASN A 33 18.08 13.86 -6.23
C ASN A 33 17.71 12.58 -7.00
N HIS A 34 17.20 11.55 -6.31
CA HIS A 34 16.82 10.29 -6.95
C HIS A 34 15.37 10.33 -7.43
N LYS A 35 15.18 10.35 -8.75
CA LYS A 35 13.89 10.17 -9.41
C LYS A 35 13.82 8.79 -10.05
N LEU A 36 12.81 8.01 -9.69
CA LEU A 36 12.70 6.63 -10.14
C LEU A 36 11.23 6.22 -10.28
N ARG A 37 10.97 5.18 -11.06
CA ARG A 37 9.61 4.67 -11.23
C ARG A 37 9.08 4.05 -9.94
N ARG A 38 7.80 4.25 -9.63
CA ARG A 38 7.15 3.75 -8.40
C ARG A 38 7.46 2.27 -8.08
N HIS A 39 7.43 1.38 -9.09
CA HIS A 39 7.74 -0.04 -8.89
C HIS A 39 9.19 -0.34 -8.48
N ARG A 40 10.15 0.54 -8.78
CA ARG A 40 11.57 0.38 -8.42
C ARG A 40 11.88 0.92 -7.02
N LEU A 41 10.97 1.71 -6.44
CA LEU A 41 11.17 2.37 -5.15
C LEU A 41 11.45 1.40 -4.00
N PRO A 42 10.73 0.27 -3.83
CA PRO A 42 11.00 -0.66 -2.74
C PRO A 42 12.43 -1.21 -2.78
N ASN A 43 12.86 -1.66 -3.96
CA ASN A 43 14.20 -2.21 -4.16
C ASN A 43 15.30 -1.14 -4.04
N HIS A 44 15.01 0.09 -4.50
CA HIS A 44 15.91 1.22 -4.34
C HIS A 44 16.10 1.58 -2.87
N LEU A 45 15.01 1.68 -2.08
CA LEU A 45 15.07 2.03 -0.65
C LEU A 45 15.96 1.09 0.16
N MET A 46 15.94 -0.21 -0.12
CA MET A 46 16.80 -1.19 0.57
C MET A 46 18.29 -0.91 0.35
N LYS A 47 18.68 -0.47 -0.85
CA LYS A 47 20.06 -0.10 -1.17
C LYS A 47 20.40 1.30 -0.65
N CYS A 48 19.50 2.25 -0.86
CA CYS A 48 19.67 3.65 -0.48
C CYS A 48 19.79 3.82 1.04
N LYS A 49 19.05 3.02 1.83
CA LYS A 49 19.16 3.01 3.30
C LYS A 49 20.57 2.67 3.80
N LYS A 50 21.35 1.86 3.06
CA LYS A 50 22.74 1.56 3.42
C LYS A 50 23.64 2.79 3.32
N SER A 51 23.33 3.71 2.40
CA SER A 51 24.07 4.97 2.23
C SER A 51 23.68 6.02 3.27
N PHE A 52 22.47 5.95 3.81
CA PHE A 52 21.94 6.90 4.79
C PHE A 52 21.44 6.19 6.06
N PRO A 53 22.35 5.58 6.86
CA PRO A 53 21.95 4.82 8.06
C PRO A 53 21.32 5.68 9.16
N ASN A 54 21.59 6.99 9.16
CA ASN A 54 21.12 7.93 10.18
C ASN A 54 19.66 8.37 9.96
N LYS A 55 19.08 8.09 8.80
CA LYS A 55 17.70 8.48 8.48
C LYS A 55 16.73 7.41 8.96
N ILE A 56 15.78 7.83 9.79
CA ILE A 56 14.75 6.96 10.36
C ILE A 56 13.41 7.20 9.68
N LYS A 57 12.62 6.12 9.56
CA LYS A 57 11.29 6.15 8.92
C LYS A 57 10.25 6.66 9.92
N CYS A 58 9.29 7.47 9.45
CA CYS A 58 8.14 7.87 10.26
C CYS A 58 7.30 6.65 10.71
N PRO A 59 6.94 6.54 12.01
CA PRO A 59 6.17 5.42 12.55
C PRO A 59 4.69 5.43 12.12
N TYR A 60 4.15 6.57 11.70
CA TYR A 60 2.71 6.72 11.41
C TYR A 60 2.29 6.29 10.00
N GLY A 61 3.23 5.94 9.12
CA GLY A 61 2.88 5.28 7.85
C GLY A 61 2.98 6.13 6.58
N HIS A 62 3.96 7.04 6.50
CA HIS A 62 4.40 7.61 5.23
C HIS A 62 5.78 7.09 4.83
N TYR A 63 6.08 7.06 3.53
CA TYR A 63 7.45 6.94 3.01
C TYR A 63 8.21 8.26 3.29
N PHE A 64 8.30 8.67 4.55
CA PHE A 64 9.06 9.84 4.98
C PHE A 64 10.24 9.37 5.82
N TYR A 65 11.43 9.86 5.47
CA TYR A 65 12.66 9.61 6.20
C TYR A 65 13.29 10.95 6.58
N THR A 66 13.68 11.10 7.83
CA THR A 66 14.34 12.30 8.35
C THR A 66 15.39 11.89 9.38
N GLU A 67 16.25 12.81 9.78
CA GLU A 67 17.24 12.53 10.81
C GLU A 67 16.60 12.31 12.17
N LYS A 68 17.32 11.63 13.07
CA LYS A 68 16.80 11.29 14.40
C LYS A 68 16.36 12.52 15.19
N ASP A 69 17.11 13.62 15.05
CA ASP A 69 16.87 14.87 15.78
C ASP A 69 15.65 15.62 15.21
N GLU A 70 15.47 15.59 13.89
CA GLU A 70 14.34 16.23 13.21
C GLU A 70 13.04 15.43 13.32
N MET A 71 13.12 14.13 13.59
CA MET A 71 11.94 13.28 13.74
C MET A 71 11.04 13.74 14.88
N ALA A 72 11.61 14.26 15.98
CA ALA A 72 10.83 14.80 17.09
C ALA A 72 9.92 15.95 16.65
N ASN A 73 10.44 16.83 15.78
CA ASN A 73 9.69 17.94 15.20
C ASN A 73 8.65 17.44 14.18
N HIS A 74 9.03 16.47 13.33
CA HIS A 74 8.12 15.85 12.38
C HIS A 74 6.89 15.25 13.06
N LEU A 75 7.06 14.51 14.17
CA LEU A 75 5.94 13.85 14.88
C LEU A 75 4.90 14.84 15.45
N GLN A 76 5.25 16.12 15.63
CA GLN A 76 4.30 17.15 16.07
C GLN A 76 3.40 17.63 14.91
N ILE A 77 3.95 17.70 13.70
CA ILE A 77 3.28 18.29 12.53
C ILE A 77 2.77 17.21 11.55
N CYS A 78 3.12 15.94 11.78
CA CYS A 78 2.79 14.84 10.88
C CYS A 78 1.27 14.73 10.63
N SER A 79 0.86 14.86 9.36
CA SER A 79 -0.54 14.78 8.95
C SER A 79 -1.17 13.40 9.18
N TYR A 80 -0.33 12.35 9.23
CA TYR A 80 -0.74 10.96 9.49
C TYR A 80 -0.73 10.61 10.98
N LYS A 81 -0.39 11.55 11.87
CA LYS A 81 -0.47 11.33 13.31
C LYS A 81 -1.87 10.85 13.66
N PRO A 82 -2.02 9.68 14.31
CA PRO A 82 -3.33 9.17 14.66
C PRO A 82 -4.02 10.20 15.54
N LYS A 83 -5.11 10.76 15.03
CA LYS A 83 -6.02 11.57 15.84
C LYS A 83 -6.63 10.58 16.82
N ILE A 84 -6.15 10.59 18.06
CA ILE A 84 -6.73 9.83 19.16
C ILE A 84 -8.09 10.47 19.42
N SER A 85 -9.07 10.18 18.57
CA SER A 85 -10.45 10.19 19.01
C SER A 85 -10.54 9.03 20.00
N ARG A 86 -11.07 9.31 21.19
CA ARG A 86 -11.42 8.26 22.15
C ARG A 86 -12.54 7.43 21.52
N VAL A 87 -12.21 6.58 20.56
CA VAL A 87 -13.09 5.51 20.14
C VAL A 87 -12.92 4.48 21.24
N GLU A 88 -13.92 4.43 22.12
CA GLU A 88 -14.13 3.27 22.98
C GLU A 88 -14.08 2.05 22.06
N VAL A 89 -13.00 1.28 22.16
CA VAL A 89 -12.87 0.04 21.43
C VAL A 89 -13.88 -0.90 22.07
N LYS A 90 -15.10 -0.90 21.54
CA LYS A 90 -16.08 -1.92 21.90
C LYS A 90 -15.42 -3.24 21.53
N PRO A 91 -15.37 -4.22 22.46
CA PRO A 91 -14.80 -5.52 22.15
C PRO A 91 -15.48 -6.04 20.88
N ILE A 92 -14.65 -6.45 19.91
CA ILE A 92 -15.11 -7.09 18.69
C ILE A 92 -15.91 -8.32 19.13
N GLN A 93 -17.23 -8.21 19.11
CA GLN A 93 -18.07 -9.39 19.24
C GLN A 93 -17.79 -10.21 18.00
N LYS A 94 -17.13 -11.36 18.15
CA LYS A 94 -16.96 -12.32 17.07
C LYS A 94 -18.33 -12.53 16.44
N SER A 95 -18.56 -11.99 15.25
CA SER A 95 -19.76 -12.30 14.50
C SER A 95 -19.64 -13.78 14.17
N LYS A 96 -20.46 -14.62 14.82
CA LYS A 96 -20.49 -16.07 14.64
C LYS A 96 -20.84 -16.52 13.20
N ASN A 97 -20.98 -15.57 12.28
CA ASN A 97 -21.47 -15.74 10.92
C ASN A 97 -20.42 -15.38 9.86
N ILE A 98 -19.12 -15.43 10.19
CA ILE A 98 -18.09 -15.43 9.13
C ILE A 98 -17.97 -16.87 8.65
N ASN A 99 -18.67 -17.18 7.56
CA ASN A 99 -18.52 -18.46 6.86
C ASN A 99 -17.28 -18.35 5.96
N TYR A 100 -16.14 -18.82 6.45
CA TYR A 100 -14.95 -18.97 5.63
C TYR A 100 -15.19 -20.13 4.66
N ASN A 101 -14.95 -19.93 3.37
CA ASN A 101 -15.16 -20.96 2.34
C ASN A 101 -14.09 -22.07 2.36
N TYR A 102 -13.34 -22.17 3.45
CA TYR A 102 -12.33 -23.18 3.72
C TYR A 102 -12.28 -23.44 5.23
N ASP A 103 -12.05 -24.70 5.60
CA ASP A 103 -11.93 -25.10 7.00
C ASP A 103 -10.56 -24.68 7.53
N VAL A 104 -10.55 -23.72 8.47
CA VAL A 104 -9.32 -23.13 9.02
C VAL A 104 -8.56 -24.15 9.87
N ASP A 105 -9.27 -25.06 10.53
CA ASP A 105 -8.68 -26.04 11.45
C ASP A 105 -8.08 -27.24 10.70
N ASN A 106 -8.38 -27.40 9.42
CA ASN A 106 -7.93 -28.51 8.58
C ASN A 106 -7.19 -28.05 7.31
N TYR A 107 -6.67 -26.82 7.30
CA TYR A 107 -5.89 -26.28 6.19
C TYR A 107 -4.46 -26.87 6.21
N GLU A 108 -4.26 -27.96 5.48
CA GLU A 108 -2.93 -28.37 5.06
C GLU A 108 -2.49 -27.52 3.86
N CYS A 109 -1.42 -26.74 4.03
CA CYS A 109 -0.73 -26.08 2.93
C CYS A 109 -0.19 -27.14 1.95
N GLN A 110 -0.99 -27.52 0.96
CA GLN A 110 -0.61 -28.43 -0.12
C GLN A 110 0.12 -27.65 -1.22
N GLU A 111 1.22 -26.97 -0.90
CA GLU A 111 2.12 -26.48 -1.95
C GLU A 111 3.58 -26.71 -1.53
N PRO A 112 4.38 -27.42 -2.35
CA PRO A 112 5.79 -27.61 -2.07
C PRO A 112 6.46 -26.24 -2.12
N TYR A 113 7.19 -25.96 -1.05
CA TYR A 113 8.09 -24.81 -0.94
C TYR A 113 8.98 -24.79 -2.19
N TRP A 114 8.85 -23.74 -3.00
CA TRP A 114 9.60 -23.54 -4.23
C TRP A 114 11.12 -23.68 -3.96
N ASP A 115 11.77 -24.63 -4.65
CA ASP A 115 13.22 -24.87 -4.65
C ASP A 115 14.03 -23.68 -5.19
#